data_AF-A0A512BQ73-F1
#
_entry.id   AF-A0A512BQ73-F1
#
_cell.length_a   1.000
_cell.length_b   1.000
_cell.length_c   1.000
_cell.angle_alpha   90.00
_cell.angle_beta   90.00
_cell.angle_gamma   90.00
#
_symmetry.space_group_name_H-M   'P 1'
#
loop_
_entity.id
_entity.type
_entity.pdbx_description
1 polymer ?
#
loop_
_entity_poly.entity_id
_entity_poly.type
_entity_poly.pdbx_seq_one_letter_code
_entity_poly.pdbx_strand_id
1 'polypeptide(L)'
;MKRDYVNIIRVFRSPVDHRRGRLVAGNLVLPCALGRSGPRRAKREGDGASPIGRFALLQAFYRADHGPRPRTGLALRRIRPGDGWSDEPRDRRYNRLVPLPYEASHEKMWRNDHLYDVVIDIAWNRGPIIGGRGSAIFLHLARPGFTPTEGCVAVDRRTIRRLMQRIGPRTTIEIVG
;
A
#
# COMPACT_ATOMS: atom_id res chain seq x y z
N MET A 1 -25.77 -14.31 2.46
CA MET A 1 -25.22 -13.91 1.14
C MET A 1 -23.70 -13.91 1.23
N LYS A 2 -23.00 -14.83 0.54
CA LYS A 2 -21.52 -14.85 0.50
C LYS A 2 -21.07 -13.56 -0.20
N ARG A 3 -20.17 -12.79 0.43
CA ARG A 3 -19.57 -11.62 -0.24
C ARG A 3 -18.55 -12.14 -1.25
N ASP A 4 -18.79 -11.87 -2.52
CA ASP A 4 -17.85 -12.19 -3.59
C ASP A 4 -16.74 -11.14 -3.61
N TYR A 5 -15.63 -11.47 -2.94
CA TYR A 5 -14.40 -10.71 -3.02
C TYR A 5 -13.69 -10.97 -4.36
N VAL A 6 -13.03 -9.96 -4.90
CA VAL A 6 -12.19 -10.13 -6.09
C VAL A 6 -10.96 -10.95 -5.74
N ASN A 7 -10.56 -11.88 -6.60
CA ASN A 7 -9.35 -12.68 -6.39
C ASN A 7 -8.07 -11.91 -6.73
N ILE A 8 -8.16 -10.98 -7.68
CA ILE A 8 -7.02 -10.20 -8.16
C ILE A 8 -7.40 -8.74 -8.38
N ILE A 9 -6.49 -7.86 -7.98
CA ILE A 9 -6.43 -6.45 -8.33
C ILE A 9 -5.27 -6.31 -9.30
N ARG A 10 -5.46 -5.66 -10.44
CA ARG A 10 -4.38 -5.39 -11.38
C ARG A 10 -4.06 -3.91 -11.44
N VAL A 11 -2.79 -3.56 -11.34
CA VAL A 11 -2.30 -2.20 -11.49
C VAL A 11 -1.53 -2.13 -12.80
N PHE A 12 -2.01 -1.31 -13.73
CA PHE A 12 -1.37 -1.08 -15.02
C PHE A 12 -0.74 0.31 -15.04
N ARG A 13 0.51 0.39 -15.46
CA ARG A 13 1.19 1.66 -15.74
C ARG A 13 0.49 2.39 -16.90
N SER A 14 0.46 3.72 -16.83
CA SER A 14 0.11 4.57 -17.99
C SER A 14 1.23 4.51 -19.04
N PRO A 15 0.91 4.49 -20.35
CA PRO A 15 1.92 4.59 -21.40
C PRO A 15 2.48 6.02 -21.55
N VAL A 16 1.81 7.04 -20.99
CA VAL A 16 2.18 8.46 -21.13
C VAL A 16 3.01 8.96 -19.95
N ASP A 17 2.67 8.56 -18.72
CA ASP A 17 3.38 8.97 -17.51
C ASP A 17 3.61 7.74 -16.63
N HIS A 18 4.85 7.27 -16.52
CA HIS A 18 5.20 6.07 -15.77
C HIS A 18 4.89 6.16 -14.26
N ARG A 19 4.65 7.38 -13.76
CA ARG A 19 4.28 7.66 -12.36
C ARG A 19 2.78 7.52 -12.11
N ARG A 20 1.99 7.29 -13.15
CA ARG A 20 0.54 7.13 -13.09
C ARG A 20 0.12 5.77 -13.64
N GLY A 21 -1.08 5.36 -13.28
CA GLY A 21 -1.66 4.12 -13.77
C GLY A 21 -3.13 3.98 -13.48
N ARG A 22 -3.65 2.79 -13.72
CA ARG A 22 -5.00 2.38 -13.33
C ARG A 22 -4.97 1.11 -12.50
N LEU A 23 -5.72 1.09 -11.41
CA LEU A 23 -6.00 -0.07 -10.59
C LEU A 23 -7.36 -0.64 -10.99
N VAL A 24 -7.41 -1.92 -11.33
CA VAL A 24 -8.59 -2.64 -11.80
C VAL A 24 -8.94 -3.75 -10.81
N ALA A 25 -10.17 -3.73 -10.30
CA ALA A 25 -10.70 -4.72 -9.36
C ALA A 25 -12.13 -5.12 -9.78
N GLY A 26 -12.27 -6.19 -10.56
CA GLY A 26 -13.52 -6.50 -11.26
C GLY A 26 -13.91 -5.36 -12.21
N ASN A 27 -15.14 -4.86 -12.11
CA ASN A 27 -15.63 -3.69 -12.86
C ASN A 27 -15.22 -2.33 -12.27
N LEU A 28 -14.43 -2.29 -11.17
CA LEU A 28 -13.94 -1.02 -10.61
C LEU A 28 -12.59 -0.67 -11.26
N VAL A 29 -12.53 0.50 -11.92
CA VAL A 29 -11.30 1.05 -12.50
C VAL A 29 -10.99 2.37 -11.83
N LEU A 30 -9.84 2.46 -11.18
CA LEU A 30 -9.42 3.61 -10.38
C LEU A 30 -8.12 4.20 -10.94
N PRO A 31 -8.02 5.52 -11.15
CA PRO A 31 -6.72 6.14 -11.36
C PRO A 31 -5.84 5.92 -10.13
N CYS A 32 -4.54 5.72 -10.36
CA CYS A 32 -3.57 5.58 -9.28
C CYS A 32 -2.26 6.31 -9.59
N ALA A 33 -1.57 6.73 -8.53
CA ALA A 33 -0.18 7.14 -8.56
C ALA A 33 0.71 5.95 -8.22
N LEU A 34 1.89 5.93 -8.82
CA LEU A 34 2.95 4.94 -8.67
C LEU A 34 4.21 5.64 -8.18
N GLY A 35 5.24 4.85 -7.90
CA GLY A 35 6.55 5.37 -7.53
C GLY A 35 7.09 6.36 -8.58
N ARG A 36 7.82 7.39 -8.12
CA ARG A 36 8.49 8.40 -8.98
C ARG A 36 9.35 7.81 -10.09
N SER A 37 9.91 6.61 -9.88
CA SER A 37 10.74 5.87 -10.82
C SER A 37 9.98 4.83 -11.65
N GLY A 38 8.65 4.79 -11.51
CA GLY A 38 7.74 3.85 -12.18
C GLY A 38 7.82 2.41 -11.64
N PRO A 39 7.10 1.47 -12.25
CA PRO A 39 7.18 0.05 -11.89
C PRO A 39 8.53 -0.58 -12.28
N ARG A 40 9.12 -1.40 -11.39
CA ARG A 40 10.36 -2.16 -11.65
C ARG A 40 10.31 -3.57 -11.06
N ARG A 41 10.92 -4.53 -11.76
CA ARG A 41 11.11 -5.91 -11.24
C ARG A 41 12.19 -5.94 -10.16
N ALA A 42 13.33 -5.30 -10.42
CA ALA A 42 14.47 -5.25 -9.51
C ALA A 42 14.37 -4.05 -8.54
N LYS A 43 13.28 -3.99 -7.75
CA LYS A 43 13.09 -2.93 -6.75
C LYS A 43 14.13 -3.02 -5.63
N ARG A 44 14.59 -1.85 -5.16
CA ARG A 44 15.50 -1.65 -4.02
C ARG A 44 14.97 -0.58 -3.06
N GLU A 45 15.54 -0.52 -1.87
CA GLU A 45 15.27 0.55 -0.91
C GLU A 45 15.61 1.93 -1.50
N GLY A 46 14.76 2.93 -1.28
CA GLY A 46 14.98 4.30 -1.74
C GLY A 46 14.90 4.55 -3.26
N ASP A 47 14.75 3.51 -4.08
CA ASP A 47 14.75 3.63 -5.55
C ASP A 47 13.55 4.37 -6.14
N GLY A 48 12.53 4.64 -5.34
CA GLY A 48 11.31 5.33 -5.77
C GLY A 48 10.44 4.52 -6.71
N ALA A 49 10.65 3.21 -6.87
CA ALA A 49 9.93 2.36 -7.80
C ALA A 49 8.81 1.56 -7.13
N SER A 50 7.73 1.30 -7.87
CA SER A 50 6.71 0.32 -7.45
C SER A 50 7.15 -1.09 -7.88
N PRO A 51 7.03 -2.11 -7.02
CA PRO A 51 7.51 -3.45 -7.37
C PRO A 51 6.58 -4.10 -8.40
N ILE A 52 7.13 -4.57 -9.52
CA ILE A 52 6.42 -5.43 -10.47
C ILE A 52 6.34 -6.83 -9.89
N GLY A 53 5.13 -7.40 -9.86
CA GLY A 53 4.90 -8.75 -9.34
C GLY A 53 3.49 -8.90 -8.80
N ARG A 54 3.24 -10.08 -8.22
CA ARG A 54 1.97 -10.42 -7.59
C ARG A 54 2.17 -10.64 -6.11
N PHE A 55 1.39 -9.96 -5.30
CA PHE A 55 1.54 -9.93 -3.85
C PHE A 55 0.21 -10.14 -3.13
N ALA A 56 0.27 -10.72 -1.94
CA ALA A 56 -0.90 -10.88 -1.08
C ALA A 56 -1.29 -9.55 -0.42
N LEU A 57 -2.54 -9.42 0.02
CA LEU A 57 -2.97 -8.34 0.89
C LEU A 57 -3.05 -8.88 2.32
N LEU A 58 -2.10 -8.51 3.18
CA LEU A 58 -1.99 -9.09 4.53
C LEU A 58 -3.03 -8.54 5.48
N GLN A 59 -3.13 -7.21 5.54
CA GLN A 59 -4.03 -6.51 6.43
C GLN A 59 -4.25 -5.08 5.94
N ALA A 60 -5.31 -4.46 6.46
CA ALA A 60 -5.56 -3.05 6.30
C ALA A 60 -5.44 -2.32 7.63
N PHE A 61 -5.05 -1.06 7.55
CA PHE A 61 -5.00 -0.11 8.64
C PHE A 61 -5.91 1.08 8.33
N TYR A 62 -6.48 1.70 9.36
CA TYR A 62 -7.29 2.92 9.18
C TYR A 62 -7.18 3.89 10.35
N ARG A 63 -7.37 5.18 10.05
CA ARG A 63 -7.53 6.26 11.02
C ARG A 63 -8.98 6.34 11.48
N ALA A 64 -9.22 6.00 12.75
CA ALA A 64 -10.57 5.99 13.32
C ALA A 64 -11.15 7.39 13.55
N ASP A 65 -10.28 8.39 13.62
CA ASP A 65 -10.60 9.81 13.72
C ASP A 65 -10.87 10.47 12.36
N HIS A 66 -10.58 9.79 11.24
CA HIS A 66 -10.79 10.32 9.87
C HIS A 66 -11.95 9.64 9.12
N GLY A 67 -12.90 9.07 9.88
CA GLY A 67 -14.17 8.56 9.37
C GLY A 67 -14.52 7.16 9.87
N PRO A 68 -15.65 6.60 9.41
CA PRO A 68 -16.15 5.34 9.95
C PRO A 68 -15.25 4.17 9.53
N ARG A 69 -15.24 3.11 10.36
CA ARG A 69 -14.52 1.86 10.12
C ARG A 69 -14.84 1.32 8.72
N PRO A 70 -13.83 1.12 7.85
CA PRO A 70 -14.07 0.57 6.53
C PRO A 70 -14.68 -0.83 6.56
N ARG A 71 -15.59 -1.10 5.63
CA ARG A 71 -16.11 -2.45 5.39
C ARG A 71 -15.11 -3.19 4.48
N THR A 72 -14.57 -4.30 4.95
CA THR A 72 -13.62 -5.13 4.19
C THR A 72 -13.63 -6.57 4.69
N GLY A 73 -13.15 -7.52 3.87
CA GLY A 73 -12.85 -8.88 4.29
C GLY A 73 -11.45 -9.05 4.89
N LEU A 74 -10.57 -8.05 4.76
CA LEU A 74 -9.22 -8.10 5.34
C LEU A 74 -9.24 -7.93 6.86
N ALA A 75 -8.22 -8.47 7.52
CA ALA A 75 -7.91 -8.07 8.89
C ALA A 75 -7.71 -6.55 8.94
N LEU A 76 -8.38 -5.88 9.88
CA LEU A 76 -8.45 -4.42 9.91
C LEU A 76 -8.09 -3.87 11.30
N ARG A 77 -6.95 -3.18 11.37
CA ARG A 77 -6.38 -2.58 12.59
C ARG A 77 -6.53 -1.06 12.59
N ARG A 78 -6.81 -0.47 13.75
CA ARG A 78 -6.74 1.00 13.94
C ARG A 78 -5.28 1.42 14.00
N ILE A 79 -4.90 2.44 13.24
CA ILE A 79 -3.61 3.13 13.41
C ILE A 79 -3.67 3.89 14.73
N ARG A 80 -2.57 3.86 15.49
CA ARG A 80 -2.38 4.62 16.72
C ARG A 80 -1.22 5.62 16.56
N PRO A 81 -1.18 6.72 17.32
CA PRO A 81 -0.07 7.68 17.27
C PRO A 81 1.32 7.04 17.48
N GLY A 82 1.38 5.96 18.28
CA GLY A 82 2.60 5.20 18.53
C GLY A 82 2.90 4.09 17.51
N ASP A 83 2.22 4.02 16.38
CA ASP A 83 2.52 3.02 15.34
C ASP A 83 3.54 3.59 14.32
N GLY A 84 4.63 2.87 14.09
CA GLY A 84 5.60 3.11 13.02
C GLY A 84 5.87 1.86 12.19
N TRP A 85 6.56 2.00 11.06
CA TRP A 85 7.01 0.90 10.22
C TRP A 85 8.51 1.00 9.97
N SER A 86 9.28 0.01 10.42
CA SER A 86 10.75 0.04 10.28
C SER A 86 11.14 -0.03 8.81
N ASP A 87 11.94 0.93 8.37
CA ASP A 87 12.49 1.02 7.01
C ASP A 87 14.03 0.96 6.98
N GLU A 88 14.67 0.74 8.13
CA GLU A 88 16.12 0.54 8.26
C GLU A 88 16.54 -0.88 7.80
N PRO A 89 17.28 -1.05 6.69
CA PRO A 89 17.63 -2.36 6.15
C PRO A 89 18.41 -3.28 7.10
N ARG A 90 19.18 -2.71 8.04
CA ARG A 90 19.98 -3.47 9.01
C ARG A 90 19.22 -3.79 10.30
N ASP A 91 18.02 -3.26 10.47
CA ASP A 91 17.22 -3.47 11.68
C ASP A 91 16.60 -4.88 11.71
N ARG A 92 16.57 -5.48 12.91
CA ARG A 92 15.96 -6.81 13.11
C ARG A 92 14.45 -6.81 12.87
N ARG A 93 13.81 -5.63 12.91
CA ARG A 93 12.39 -5.45 12.60
C ARG A 93 12.17 -4.79 11.25
N TYR A 94 13.16 -4.75 10.37
CA TYR A 94 13.03 -4.22 9.01
C TYR A 94 11.76 -4.71 8.31
N ASN A 95 11.05 -3.77 7.68
CA ASN A 95 9.80 -4.00 6.98
C ASN A 95 8.68 -4.62 7.86
N ARG A 96 8.61 -4.19 9.13
CA ARG A 96 7.55 -4.58 10.09
C ARG A 96 7.04 -3.37 10.85
N LEU A 97 5.82 -3.52 11.39
CA LEU A 97 5.23 -2.56 12.33
C LEU A 97 6.01 -2.56 13.65
N VAL A 98 6.30 -1.38 14.18
CA VAL A 98 7.06 -1.14 15.41
C VAL A 98 6.36 -0.09 16.29
N PRO A 99 6.47 -0.17 17.62
CA PRO A 99 5.98 0.88 18.51
C PRO A 99 6.93 2.08 18.53
N LEU A 100 6.40 3.29 18.63
CA LEU A 100 7.15 4.53 18.80
C LEU A 100 7.21 4.95 20.28
N PRO A 101 8.31 5.57 20.76
CA PRO A 101 9.51 5.92 20.01
C PRO A 101 10.32 4.68 19.58
N TYR A 102 10.94 4.75 18.40
CA TYR A 102 11.77 3.71 17.83
C TYR A 102 13.07 4.33 17.32
N GLU A 103 14.21 3.77 17.71
CA GLU A 103 15.53 4.36 17.46
C GLU A 103 15.95 4.25 15.99
N ALA A 104 15.77 3.08 15.38
CA ALA A 104 16.08 2.88 13.98
C ALA A 104 15.11 3.65 13.06
N SER A 105 15.55 3.89 11.83
CA SER A 105 14.73 4.57 10.82
C SER A 105 13.37 3.89 10.66
N HIS A 106 12.33 4.72 10.58
CA HIS A 106 10.96 4.26 10.47
C HIS A 106 10.05 5.29 9.81
N GLU A 107 9.05 4.78 9.09
CA GLU A 107 7.91 5.58 8.67
C GLU A 107 6.87 5.69 9.81
N LYS A 108 6.36 6.89 10.05
CA LYS A 108 5.24 7.10 10.98
C LYS A 108 3.93 6.70 10.33
N MET A 109 3.17 5.81 10.97
CA MET A 109 1.87 5.41 10.44
C MET A 109 0.79 6.46 10.71
N TRP A 110 0.91 7.22 11.82
CA TRP A 110 0.01 8.31 12.17
C TRP A 110 0.43 9.62 11.48
N ARG A 111 -0.08 9.86 10.28
CA ARG A 111 0.28 11.01 9.44
C ARG A 111 -0.78 12.13 9.45
N ASN A 112 -0.35 13.38 9.35
CA ASN A 112 -1.26 14.54 9.28
C ASN A 112 -1.68 14.89 7.84
N ASP A 113 -1.01 14.33 6.82
CA ASP A 113 -1.28 14.60 5.41
C ASP A 113 -2.34 13.67 4.79
N HIS A 114 -3.07 12.95 5.64
CA HIS A 114 -4.15 12.03 5.29
C HIS A 114 -3.78 10.82 4.42
N LEU A 115 -2.53 10.67 4.00
CA LEU A 115 -2.17 9.57 3.09
C LEU A 115 -2.48 8.19 3.68
N TYR A 116 -2.31 8.07 5.00
CA TYR A 116 -2.49 6.83 5.74
C TYR A 116 -3.83 6.77 6.50
N ASP A 117 -4.83 7.53 6.05
CA ASP A 117 -6.20 7.39 6.56
C ASP A 117 -6.73 5.97 6.32
N VAL A 118 -6.30 5.36 5.23
CA VAL A 118 -6.45 3.94 4.90
C VAL A 118 -5.14 3.45 4.26
N VAL A 119 -4.59 2.36 4.78
CA VAL A 119 -3.37 1.72 4.27
C VAL A 119 -3.63 0.24 4.13
N ILE A 120 -3.20 -0.39 3.04
CA ILE A 120 -3.24 -1.84 2.86
C ILE A 120 -1.81 -2.34 2.69
N ASP A 121 -1.41 -3.28 3.55
CA ASP A 121 -0.14 -3.99 3.47
C ASP A 121 -0.17 -4.98 2.31
N ILE A 122 0.58 -4.67 1.24
CA ILE A 122 0.62 -5.48 0.02
C ILE A 122 1.71 -6.56 0.06
N ALA A 123 2.20 -6.96 1.22
CA ALA A 123 3.14 -8.08 1.39
C ALA A 123 4.46 -8.00 0.59
N TRP A 124 4.87 -6.81 0.13
CA TRP A 124 6.15 -6.67 -0.57
C TRP A 124 7.31 -7.01 0.37
N ASN A 125 8.25 -7.82 -0.13
CA ASN A 125 9.45 -8.23 0.63
C ASN A 125 9.10 -8.88 1.98
N ARG A 126 8.17 -9.85 1.97
CA ARG A 126 7.68 -10.55 3.18
C ARG A 126 7.90 -12.07 3.21
N GLY A 127 8.54 -12.66 2.20
CA GLY A 127 8.77 -14.10 2.14
C GLY A 127 10.04 -14.51 1.38
N PRO A 128 11.23 -14.51 2.02
CA PRO A 128 11.59 -13.91 3.31
C PRO A 128 11.74 -12.37 3.22
N ILE A 129 11.87 -11.71 4.37
CA ILE A 129 12.27 -10.29 4.41
C ILE A 129 13.79 -10.22 4.15
N ILE A 130 14.20 -9.47 3.12
CA ILE A 130 15.61 -9.26 2.78
C ILE A 130 15.91 -7.77 2.83
N GLY A 131 16.90 -7.39 3.64
CA GLY A 131 17.37 -6.00 3.79
C GLY A 131 17.68 -5.34 2.44
N GLY A 132 17.23 -4.10 2.25
CA GLY A 132 17.56 -3.29 1.08
C GLY A 132 16.71 -3.57 -0.17
N ARG A 133 15.74 -4.50 -0.11
CA ARG A 133 14.79 -4.75 -1.22
C ARG A 133 13.57 -3.81 -1.20
N GLY A 134 13.51 -2.87 -0.28
CA GLY A 134 12.37 -1.98 -0.09
C GLY A 134 11.48 -2.43 1.07
N SER A 135 11.02 -1.44 1.84
CA SER A 135 10.06 -1.56 2.94
C SER A 135 8.87 -0.64 2.75
N ALA A 136 7.87 -0.77 3.62
CA ALA A 136 6.72 0.15 3.71
C ALA A 136 5.99 0.36 2.36
N ILE A 137 5.97 -0.67 1.51
CA ILE A 137 5.25 -0.59 0.24
C ILE A 137 3.80 -0.98 0.49
N PHE A 138 2.92 -0.02 0.28
CA PHE A 138 1.50 -0.12 0.58
C PHE A 138 0.63 0.27 -0.60
N LEU A 139 -0.67 -0.01 -0.46
CA LEU A 139 -1.74 0.67 -1.18
C LEU A 139 -2.43 1.67 -0.24
N HIS A 140 -2.35 2.96 -0.53
CA HIS A 140 -2.84 4.03 0.35
C HIS A 140 -3.54 5.18 -0.41
N LEU A 141 -3.85 6.29 0.26
CA LEU A 141 -4.49 7.44 -0.37
C LEU A 141 -3.51 8.27 -1.20
N ALA A 142 -3.93 8.70 -2.39
CA ALA A 142 -3.16 9.60 -3.24
C ALA A 142 -3.18 11.04 -2.71
N ARG A 143 -2.05 11.75 -2.90
CA ARG A 143 -2.01 13.21 -2.80
C ARG A 143 -2.90 13.84 -3.89
N PRO A 144 -3.41 15.06 -3.68
CA PRO A 144 -4.09 15.81 -4.75
C PRO A 144 -3.26 15.84 -6.03
N GLY A 145 -3.92 15.65 -7.17
CA GLY A 145 -3.24 15.60 -8.48
C GLY A 145 -2.45 14.33 -8.77
N PHE A 146 -2.52 13.29 -7.93
CA PHE A 146 -1.82 12.02 -8.10
C PHE A 146 -0.30 12.22 -8.29
N THR A 147 0.31 13.04 -7.42
CA THR A 147 1.76 13.17 -7.40
C THR A 147 2.41 11.82 -7.06
N PRO A 148 3.62 11.53 -7.60
CA PRO A 148 4.27 10.23 -7.44
C PRO A 148 4.52 9.87 -5.97
N THR A 149 4.50 8.58 -5.69
CA THR A 149 4.88 8.01 -4.39
C THR A 149 6.38 7.72 -4.34
N GLU A 150 6.85 7.23 -3.19
CA GLU A 150 8.21 6.69 -3.03
C GLU A 150 8.30 5.19 -3.36
N GLY A 151 7.21 4.59 -3.84
CA GLY A 151 7.16 3.19 -4.28
C GLY A 151 5.79 2.53 -4.07
N CYS A 152 4.95 3.10 -3.22
CA CYS A 152 3.57 2.65 -3.01
C CYS A 152 2.69 2.80 -4.25
N VAL A 153 1.53 2.14 -4.22
CA VAL A 153 0.40 2.45 -5.11
C VAL A 153 -0.56 3.33 -4.34
N ALA A 154 -1.05 4.42 -4.94
CA ALA A 154 -1.94 5.34 -4.26
C ALA A 154 -3.18 5.67 -5.08
N VAL A 155 -4.37 5.60 -4.47
CA VAL A 155 -5.67 5.83 -5.12
C VAL A 155 -6.47 6.91 -4.40
N ASP A 156 -7.51 7.43 -5.03
CA ASP A 156 -8.37 8.45 -4.42
C ASP A 156 -9.11 7.94 -3.15
N ARG A 157 -9.29 8.84 -2.17
CA ARG A 157 -9.98 8.60 -0.89
C ARG A 157 -11.39 8.01 -1.04
N ARG A 158 -12.19 8.55 -1.95
CA ARG A 158 -13.58 8.09 -2.16
C ARG A 158 -13.58 6.68 -2.73
N THR A 159 -12.60 6.39 -3.58
CA THR A 159 -12.51 5.11 -4.30
C THR A 159 -11.91 3.98 -3.48
N ILE A 160 -10.94 4.25 -2.58
CA ILE A 160 -10.33 3.19 -1.77
C ILE A 160 -11.38 2.49 -0.88
N ARG A 161 -12.35 3.24 -0.34
CA ARG A 161 -13.42 2.67 0.49
C ARG A 161 -14.36 1.77 -0.31
N ARG A 162 -14.54 2.01 -1.61
CA ARG A 162 -15.27 1.12 -2.52
C ARG A 162 -14.45 -0.12 -2.83
N LEU A 163 -13.14 0.03 -3.03
CA LEU A 163 -12.22 -1.10 -3.21
C LEU A 163 -12.21 -2.01 -1.98
N MET A 164 -12.10 -1.45 -0.77
CA MET A 164 -12.06 -2.20 0.48
C MET A 164 -13.24 -3.16 0.66
N GLN A 165 -14.43 -2.78 0.20
CA GLN A 165 -15.65 -3.60 0.26
C GLN A 165 -15.56 -4.87 -0.60
N ARG A 166 -14.65 -4.89 -1.58
CA ARG A 166 -14.50 -5.95 -2.59
C ARG A 166 -13.28 -6.83 -2.36
N ILE A 167 -12.44 -6.54 -1.37
CA ILE A 167 -11.20 -7.28 -1.12
C ILE A 167 -11.28 -8.06 0.19
N GLY A 168 -10.60 -9.21 0.20
CA GLY A 168 -10.55 -10.12 1.34
C GLY A 168 -9.24 -10.91 1.37
N PRO A 169 -9.12 -11.91 2.27
CA PRO A 169 -7.83 -12.54 2.59
C PRO A 169 -7.18 -13.31 1.43
N ARG A 170 -7.95 -13.69 0.40
CA ARG A 170 -7.46 -14.35 -0.82
C ARG A 170 -7.21 -13.39 -1.98
N THR A 171 -7.52 -12.11 -1.80
CA THR A 171 -7.25 -11.11 -2.82
C THR A 171 -5.75 -10.87 -2.93
N THR A 172 -5.26 -10.82 -4.16
CA THR A 172 -3.88 -10.46 -4.49
C THR A 172 -3.85 -9.17 -5.30
N ILE A 173 -2.74 -8.43 -5.23
CA ILE A 173 -2.46 -7.29 -6.11
C ILE A 173 -1.33 -7.66 -7.06
N GLU A 174 -1.56 -7.43 -8.34
CA GLU A 174 -0.60 -7.65 -9.43
C GLU A 174 -0.24 -6.30 -10.04
N ILE A 175 1.00 -5.87 -9.86
CA ILE A 175 1.53 -4.63 -10.46
C ILE A 175 2.24 -5.02 -11.76
N VAL A 176 1.69 -4.54 -12.87
CA VAL A 176 2.14 -4.78 -14.23
C VAL A 176 3.06 -3.65 -14.67
N GLY A 177 4.12 -4.00 -15.39
CA GLY A 177 5.11 -3.06 -15.95
C GLY A 177 4.58 -2.22 -17.09
#